data_AF-A0A8J2REH2-F1
#
_entry.id   AF-A0A8J2REH2-F1
#
_cell.length_a   1.000
_cell.length_b   1.000
_cell.length_c   1.000
_cell.angle_alpha   90.00
_cell.angle_beta   90.00
_cell.angle_gamma   90.00
#
_symmetry.space_group_name_H-M   'P 1'
#
loop_
_entity.id
_entity.type
_entity.pdbx_description
1 polymer ?
#
loop_
_entity_poly.entity_id
_entity_poly.type
_entity_poly.pdbx_seq_one_letter_code
_entity_poly.pdbx_strand_id
1 'polypeptide(L)'
;MAVRDRPFERTVTLHKDSLGHVGFQFKDGNIVGLVKDSSAARNGLLTDHQLLEINTINVVGMKDKEISRVIEASPSVVNITIIPQYIYKHMISKMSSSLFKELDRTPAV
;
A
#
# COMPACT_ATOMS: atom_id res chain seq x y z
N MET A 1 20.06 -22.61 4.67
CA MET A 1 19.69 -21.18 4.59
C MET A 1 18.17 -21.10 4.67
N ALA A 2 17.61 -20.38 5.64
CA ALA A 2 16.16 -20.23 5.78
C ALA A 2 15.75 -18.86 5.26
N VAL A 3 14.80 -18.80 4.34
CA VAL A 3 14.20 -17.56 3.86
C VAL A 3 13.03 -17.26 4.79
N ARG A 4 13.03 -16.08 5.42
CA ARG A 4 11.86 -15.58 6.15
C ARG A 4 11.03 -14.77 5.17
N ASP A 5 9.78 -15.19 4.98
CA ASP A 5 8.88 -14.49 4.08
C ASP A 5 8.44 -13.16 4.73
N ARG A 6 8.67 -12.07 4.00
CA ARG A 6 8.25 -10.68 4.30
C ARG A 6 8.27 -10.30 5.81
N PRO A 7 9.42 -10.37 6.49
CA PRO A 7 9.48 -10.24 7.96
C PRO A 7 9.16 -8.84 8.52
N PHE A 8 9.03 -7.83 7.65
CA PHE A 8 8.79 -6.44 8.02
C PHE A 8 7.45 -5.91 7.53
N GLU A 9 6.67 -6.73 6.82
CA GLU A 9 5.34 -6.32 6.38
C GLU A 9 4.30 -6.51 7.48
N ARG A 10 3.24 -5.72 7.41
CA ARG A 10 2.07 -5.83 8.26
C ARG A 10 0.83 -5.70 7.40
N THR A 11 -0.12 -6.61 7.55
CA THR A 11 -1.44 -6.50 6.92
C THR A 11 -2.44 -5.90 7.90
N VAL A 12 -3.24 -4.95 7.43
CA VAL A 12 -4.33 -4.31 8.17
C VAL A 12 -5.61 -4.45 7.36
N THR A 13 -6.65 -5.00 7.98
CA THR A 13 -7.99 -5.10 7.38
C THR A 13 -8.80 -3.85 7.69
N LEU A 14 -9.31 -3.20 6.66
CA LEU A 14 -10.12 -1.98 6.73
C LEU A 14 -11.51 -2.22 6.15
N HIS A 15 -12.44 -1.37 6.53
CA HIS A 15 -13.81 -1.37 6.02
C HIS A 15 -14.15 -0.02 5.40
N LYS A 16 -14.75 -0.05 4.21
CA LYS A 16 -15.30 1.13 3.55
C LYS A 16 -16.50 1.66 4.33
N ASP A 17 -16.59 2.98 4.45
CA ASP A 17 -17.78 3.67 4.93
C ASP A 17 -18.89 3.71 3.87
N SER A 18 -20.00 4.38 4.17
CA SER A 18 -21.13 4.54 3.25
C SER A 18 -20.79 5.37 1.99
N LEU A 19 -19.69 6.13 2.01
CA LEU A 19 -19.18 6.88 0.87
C LEU A 19 -18.11 6.11 0.09
N GLY A 20 -17.76 4.88 0.52
CA GLY A 20 -16.76 4.04 -0.12
C GLY A 20 -15.32 4.28 0.34
N HIS A 21 -15.09 5.07 1.39
CA HIS A 21 -13.75 5.43 1.86
C HIS A 21 -13.30 4.58 3.06
N VAL A 22 -12.01 4.28 3.11
CA VAL A 22 -11.36 3.60 4.27
C VAL A 22 -10.67 4.59 5.23
N GLY A 23 -10.32 5.79 4.74
CA GLY A 23 -9.93 6.95 5.54
C GLY A 23 -8.43 7.14 5.80
N PHE A 24 -7.60 7.05 4.76
CA PHE A 24 -6.20 7.49 4.83
C PHE A 24 -5.81 8.27 3.57
N GLN A 25 -4.74 9.05 3.68
CA GLN A 25 -4.12 9.78 2.59
C GLN A 25 -2.73 9.19 2.32
N PHE A 26 -2.35 9.08 1.06
CA PHE A 26 -1.05 8.60 0.65
C PHE A 26 -0.50 9.44 -0.50
N LYS A 27 0.82 9.43 -0.65
CA LYS A 27 1.56 10.09 -1.73
C LYS A 27 2.76 9.25 -2.12
N ASP A 28 2.94 9.01 -3.41
CA ASP A 28 3.96 8.12 -3.96
C ASP A 28 3.92 6.72 -3.29
N GLY A 29 2.70 6.23 -3.05
CA GLY A 29 2.40 5.00 -2.32
C GLY A 29 2.75 5.01 -0.81
N ASN A 30 3.27 6.10 -0.24
CA ASN A 30 3.54 6.24 1.18
C ASN A 30 2.34 6.86 1.91
N ILE A 31 1.91 6.27 3.04
CA ILE A 31 0.81 6.81 3.84
C ILE A 31 1.28 8.05 4.59
N VAL A 32 0.61 9.18 4.36
CA VAL A 32 0.97 10.49 4.93
C VAL A 32 0.01 10.98 6.00
N GLY A 33 -1.20 10.44 6.07
CA GLY A 33 -2.19 10.88 7.05
C GLY A 33 -3.36 9.92 7.19
N LEU A 34 -4.06 10.03 8.31
CA LEU A 34 -5.26 9.26 8.62
C LEU A 34 -6.43 10.21 8.84
N VAL A 35 -7.60 9.84 8.35
CA VAL A 35 -8.84 10.56 8.62
C VAL A 35 -9.33 10.16 10.01
N LYS A 36 -9.69 11.16 10.83
CA LYS A 36 -10.23 10.93 12.17
C LYS A 36 -11.49 10.06 12.11
N ASP A 37 -11.67 9.17 13.09
CA ASP A 37 -12.84 8.30 13.25
C ASP A 37 -13.09 7.32 12.07
N SER A 38 -12.12 7.19 11.16
CA SER A 38 -12.17 6.27 10.03
C SER A 38 -11.81 4.83 10.39
N SER A 39 -12.04 3.90 9.47
CA SER A 39 -11.57 2.52 9.63
C SER A 39 -10.05 2.46 9.76
N ALA A 40 -9.30 3.26 8.98
CA ALA A 40 -7.84 3.30 9.06
C ALA A 40 -7.35 3.71 10.46
N ALA A 41 -7.95 4.75 11.04
CA ALA A 41 -7.62 5.21 12.39
C ALA A 41 -7.95 4.16 13.46
N ARG A 42 -9.14 3.54 13.37
CA ARG A 42 -9.59 2.52 14.36
C ARG A 42 -8.75 1.24 14.35
N ASN A 43 -8.21 0.86 13.19
CA ASN A 43 -7.41 -0.36 13.05
C ASN A 43 -5.90 -0.12 13.22
N GLY A 44 -5.50 1.11 13.59
CA GLY A 44 -4.10 1.45 13.82
C GLY A 44 -3.23 1.29 12.58
N LEU A 45 -3.75 1.72 11.41
CA LEU A 45 -2.93 1.94 10.23
C LEU A 45 -1.89 3.03 10.56
N LEU A 46 -0.66 2.88 10.09
CA LEU A 46 0.44 3.78 10.44
C LEU A 46 0.79 4.67 9.25
N THR A 47 1.11 5.92 9.54
CA THR A 47 1.77 6.82 8.58
C THR A 47 3.25 6.46 8.44
N ASP A 48 3.91 7.01 7.42
CA ASP A 48 5.31 6.69 7.07
C ASP A 48 5.53 5.20 6.79
N HIS A 49 4.54 4.61 6.14
CA HIS A 49 4.56 3.24 5.67
C HIS A 49 4.17 3.19 4.19
N GLN A 50 4.92 2.40 3.42
CA GLN A 50 4.66 2.17 2.01
C GLN A 50 3.60 1.09 1.83
N LEU A 51 2.66 1.35 0.91
CA LEU A 51 1.72 0.35 0.40
C LEU A 51 2.45 -0.68 -0.47
N LEU A 52 2.30 -1.96 -0.14
CA LEU A 52 2.85 -3.08 -0.92
C LEU A 52 1.75 -3.81 -1.71
N GLU A 53 0.65 -4.13 -1.03
CA GLU A 53 -0.46 -4.88 -1.61
C GLU A 53 -1.79 -4.34 -1.11
N ILE A 54 -2.79 -4.37 -2.00
CA ILE A 54 -4.17 -4.07 -1.69
C ILE A 54 -4.99 -5.31 -2.07
N ASN A 55 -5.54 -5.95 -1.06
CA ASN A 55 -6.09 -7.30 -1.09
C ASN A 55 -5.03 -8.31 -1.56
N THR A 56 -5.06 -8.67 -2.83
CA THR A 56 -4.13 -9.62 -3.46
C THR A 56 -3.39 -8.99 -4.65
N ILE A 57 -3.54 -7.68 -4.84
CA ILE A 57 -2.95 -6.93 -5.95
C ILE A 57 -1.70 -6.21 -5.44
N ASN A 58 -0.56 -6.52 -6.03
CA ASN A 58 0.68 -5.76 -5.80
C ASN A 58 0.55 -4.36 -6.39
N VAL A 59 0.89 -3.34 -5.59
CA VAL A 59 0.81 -1.92 -5.96
C VAL A 59 2.16 -1.21 -5.93
N VAL A 60 3.25 -1.96 -5.80
CA VAL A 60 4.61 -1.40 -5.74
C VAL A 60 4.96 -0.78 -7.09
N GLY A 61 5.39 0.48 -7.07
CA GLY A 61 5.79 1.20 -8.29
C GLY A 61 4.62 1.79 -9.09
N MET A 62 3.37 1.42 -8.78
CA MET A 62 2.20 2.01 -9.42
C MET A 62 2.06 3.50 -9.09
N LYS A 63 1.49 4.25 -10.05
CA LYS A 63 1.13 5.65 -9.81
C LYS A 63 -0.03 5.75 -8.83
N ASP A 64 -0.05 6.79 -8.00
CA ASP A 64 -1.08 6.99 -6.98
C ASP A 64 -2.51 6.90 -7.53
N LYS A 65 -2.75 7.43 -8.74
CA LYS A 65 -4.04 7.35 -9.41
C LYS A 65 -4.53 5.92 -9.64
N GLU A 66 -3.61 4.99 -9.92
CA GLU A 66 -3.93 3.58 -10.14
C GLU A 66 -4.16 2.86 -8.82
N ILE A 67 -3.35 3.16 -7.80
CA ILE A 67 -3.56 2.68 -6.44
C ILE A 67 -4.96 3.09 -5.94
N SER A 68 -5.36 4.35 -6.15
CA SER A 68 -6.70 4.83 -5.83
C SER A 68 -7.79 4.03 -6.54
N ARG A 69 -7.62 3.76 -7.85
CA ARG A 69 -8.56 2.93 -8.62
C ARG A 69 -8.67 1.51 -8.08
N VAL A 70 -7.56 0.90 -7.66
CA VAL A 70 -7.56 -0.43 -7.04
C VAL A 70 -8.34 -0.42 -5.73
N ILE A 71 -8.19 0.60 -4.89
CA ILE A 71 -8.95 0.77 -3.65
C ILE A 71 -10.44 0.99 -3.96
N GLU A 72 -10.77 1.85 -4.92
CA GLU A 72 -12.15 2.14 -5.31
C GLU A 72 -12.86 0.88 -5.83
N ALA A 73 -12.20 0.11 -6.69
CA ALA A 73 -12.73 -1.14 -7.24
C ALA A 73 -12.81 -2.30 -6.23
N SER A 74 -12.12 -2.19 -5.08
CA SER A 74 -12.15 -3.22 -4.03
C SER A 74 -13.53 -3.34 -3.37
N PRO A 75 -13.87 -4.51 -2.80
CA PRO A 75 -15.11 -4.67 -2.03
C PRO A 75 -15.11 -3.83 -0.74
N SER A 76 -16.18 -3.93 0.05
CA SER A 76 -16.32 -3.21 1.32
C SER A 76 -15.17 -3.49 2.30
N VAL A 77 -14.66 -4.72 2.33
CA VAL A 77 -13.48 -5.09 3.12
C VAL A 77 -12.23 -4.93 2.27
N VAL A 78 -11.24 -4.19 2.77
CA VAL A 78 -9.98 -3.91 2.08
C VAL A 78 -8.81 -4.31 2.98
N ASN A 79 -8.07 -5.33 2.59
CA ASN A 79 -6.82 -5.71 3.25
C ASN A 79 -5.68 -4.90 2.64
N ILE A 80 -4.86 -4.25 3.47
CA ILE A 80 -3.73 -3.47 3.00
C ILE A 80 -2.47 -4.02 3.66
N THR A 81 -1.50 -4.41 2.86
CA THR A 81 -0.17 -4.81 3.32
C THR A 81 0.77 -3.62 3.20
N ILE A 82 1.41 -3.28 4.32
CA ILE A 82 2.30 -2.13 4.44
C ILE A 82 3.66 -2.53 5.00
N ILE A 83 4.67 -1.70 4.74
CA ILE A 83 6.02 -1.83 5.30
C ILE A 83 6.52 -0.45 5.74
N PRO A 84 7.35 -0.33 6.79
CA PRO A 84 7.96 0.95 7.15
C PRO A 84 8.72 1.58 5.98
N GLN A 85 8.50 2.87 5.72
CA GLN A 85 8.98 3.55 4.52
C GLN A 85 10.51 3.56 4.41
N TYR A 86 11.22 3.65 5.54
CA TYR A 86 12.68 3.55 5.57
C TYR A 86 13.19 2.19 5.04
N ILE A 87 12.53 1.09 5.39
CA ILE A 87 12.91 -0.26 4.93
C ILE A 87 12.66 -0.38 3.43
N TYR A 88 11.50 0.08 2.95
CA TYR A 88 11.17 0.10 1.53
C TYR A 88 12.20 0.86 0.69
N LYS A 89 12.56 2.08 1.11
CA LYS A 89 13.59 2.89 0.45
C LYS A 89 14.95 2.19 0.44
N HIS A 90 15.33 1.57 1.55
CA HIS A 90 16.59 0.82 1.62
C HIS A 90 16.60 -0.35 0.62
N MET A 91 15.51 -1.11 0.52
CA MET A 91 15.37 -2.22 -0.43
C MET A 91 15.47 -1.72 -1.88
N ILE A 92 14.67 -0.71 -2.26
CA ILE A 92 14.65 -0.22 -3.65
C ILE A 92 15.94 0.44 -4.06
N SER A 93 16.62 1.14 -3.16
CA SER A 93 17.92 1.76 -3.46
C SER A 93 18.99 0.75 -3.91
N LYS A 94 18.80 -0.53 -3.56
CA LYS A 94 19.68 -1.65 -3.93
C LYS A 94 19.14 -2.49 -5.09
N MET A 95 17.94 -2.19 -5.59
CA MET A 95 17.36 -2.86 -6.75
C MET A 95 17.83 -2.21 -8.05
N SER A 96 17.94 -3.01 -9.11
CA SER A 96 18.22 -2.48 -10.44
C SER A 96 17.01 -1.69 -10.94
N SER A 97 17.26 -0.59 -11.65
CA SER A 97 16.19 0.24 -12.24
C SER A 97 15.31 -0.53 -13.23
N SER A 98 15.87 -1.53 -13.90
CA SER A 98 15.13 -2.39 -14.83
C SER A 98 14.11 -3.26 -14.11
N LEU A 99 14.51 -3.88 -12.99
CA LEU A 99 13.62 -4.71 -12.18
C LEU A 99 12.50 -3.88 -11.54
N PHE A 100 12.81 -2.65 -11.12
CA PHE A 100 11.79 -1.75 -10.57
C PHE A 100 10.73 -1.37 -11.61
N LYS A 101 11.13 -1.17 -12.87
CA LYS A 101 10.20 -0.89 -13.97
C LYS A 101 9.28 -2.08 -14.31
N GLU A 102 9.74 -3.31 -14.14
CA GLU A 102 8.89 -4.50 -14.35
C GLU A 102 7.83 -4.67 -13.26
N LEU A 103 8.10 -4.16 -12.05
CA LEU A 103 7.14 -4.15 -10.95
C LEU A 103 6.08 -3.06 -11.11
N ASP A 104 6.42 -1.98 -11.82
CA ASP A 104 5.46 -0.95 -12.23
C ASP A 104 4.50 -1.54 -13.28
N ARG A 105 3.43 -2.17 -12.81
CA ARG A 105 2.36 -2.74 -13.64
C ARG A 105 1.37 -1.70 -14.18
N THR A 106 1.76 -0.41 -14.19
CA THR A 106 1.01 0.62 -14.89
C THR A 106 0.88 0.17 -16.36
N PRO A 107 -0.33 -0.05 -16.91
CA PRO A 107 -0.47 -0.36 -18.32
C PRO A 107 0.16 0.78 -19.14
N ALA A 108 1.06 0.43 -20.06
CA ALA A 108 1.54 1.36 -21.07
C ALA A 108 0.30 1.86 -21.83
N VAL A 109 0.06 3.16 -21.75
CA VAL A 109 -1.05 3.85 -22.43
C VAL A 109 -0.91 3.68 -23.94
#